data_AF-A0A7C2LVN1-F1
#
_entry.id   AF-A0A7C2LVN1-F1
#
_cell.length_a   1.000
_cell.length_b   1.000
_cell.length_c   1.000
_cell.angle_alpha   90.00
_cell.angle_beta   90.00
_cell.angle_gamma   90.00
#
_symmetry.space_group_name_H-M   'P 1'
#
loop_
_entity.id
_entity.type
_entity.pdbx_description
1 polymer ?
#
loop_
_entity_poly.entity_id
_entity_poly.type
_entity_poly.pdbx_seq_one_letter_code
_entity_poly.pdbx_strand_id
1 'polypeptide(L)'
;MNPEIRYLAQQLLHAGLGPLCERDRRVIARVARRVHTARNVNQVFEQNLSFGDRLADRVAAVGGSWAFIVGFCAFLLAWAFVNAVVLAGAVDPYPFVFLNLLLSMLAALQAPIIMMSQNRQAAKDRLAAALDYQVNIKAESSIAELHDKVDRLTALLAEERERREAERFAIEEEPAAVFARAPAGA
;
A
#
# COMPACT_ATOMS: atom_id res chain seq x y z
N MET A 1 18.61 -6.22 2.59
CA MET A 1 18.51 -4.88 1.97
C MET A 1 19.38 -4.87 0.72
N ASN A 2 18.81 -4.56 -0.44
CA ASN A 2 19.46 -4.77 -1.73
C ASN A 2 20.68 -3.81 -1.90
N PRO A 3 21.91 -4.30 -2.16
CA PRO A 3 23.13 -3.48 -2.21
C PRO A 3 23.07 -2.35 -3.25
N GLU A 4 22.36 -2.56 -4.37
CA GLU A 4 22.18 -1.53 -5.40
C GLU A 4 21.39 -0.32 -4.91
N ILE A 5 20.38 -0.55 -4.05
CA ILE A 5 19.57 0.53 -3.47
C ILE A 5 20.43 1.42 -2.56
N ARG A 6 21.38 0.81 -1.83
CA ARG A 6 22.32 1.54 -0.96
C ARG A 6 23.26 2.43 -1.77
N TYR A 7 23.84 1.87 -2.84
CA TYR A 7 24.74 2.61 -3.74
C TYR A 7 24.02 3.80 -4.39
N LEU A 8 22.81 3.57 -4.93
CA LEU A 8 21.98 4.61 -5.53
C LEU A 8 21.60 5.70 -4.52
N ALA A 9 21.23 5.31 -3.30
CA ALA A 9 20.91 6.27 -2.23
C ALA A 9 22.12 7.15 -1.87
N GLN A 10 23.30 6.56 -1.75
CA GLN A 10 24.54 7.28 -1.42
C GLN A 10 24.95 8.25 -2.55
N GLN A 11 24.82 7.80 -3.80
CA GLN A 11 25.10 8.59 -4.99
C GLN A 11 24.13 9.76 -5.15
N LEU A 12 22.83 9.55 -4.91
CA LEU A 12 21.81 10.61 -4.93
C LEU A 12 22.01 11.63 -3.80
N LEU A 13 22.45 11.18 -2.63
CA LEU A 13 22.73 12.06 -1.49
C LEU A 13 23.93 13.00 -1.75
N HIS A 14 24.93 12.54 -2.50
CA HIS A 14 26.18 13.29 -2.74
C HIS A 14 26.18 14.08 -4.06
N ALA A 15 25.62 13.53 -5.14
CA ALA A 15 25.63 14.14 -6.46
C ALA A 15 24.41 15.03 -6.76
N GLY A 16 23.35 14.95 -5.92
CA GLY A 16 22.08 15.63 -6.15
C GLY A 16 21.34 15.14 -7.40
N LEU A 17 20.19 15.73 -7.73
CA LEU A 17 19.37 15.33 -8.89
C LEU A 17 19.96 15.75 -10.25
N GLY A 18 21.12 16.43 -10.26
CA GLY A 18 21.74 17.05 -11.43
C GLY A 18 22.11 16.10 -12.57
N PRO A 19 22.84 14.99 -12.32
CA PRO A 19 23.33 14.10 -13.37
C PRO A 19 22.32 13.04 -13.85
N LEU A 20 21.09 13.04 -13.33
CA LEU A 20 20.07 12.06 -13.72
C LEU A 20 19.42 12.43 -15.06
N CYS A 21 19.19 11.42 -15.89
CA CYS A 21 18.37 11.56 -17.08
C CYS A 21 16.93 11.96 -16.68
N GLU A 22 16.23 12.68 -17.56
CA GLU A 22 14.90 13.22 -17.29
C GLU A 22 13.83 12.14 -17.04
N ARG A 23 14.07 10.91 -17.51
CA ARG A 23 13.25 9.74 -17.17
C ARG A 23 13.42 9.33 -15.71
N ASP A 24 14.66 9.21 -15.23
CA ASP A 24 14.99 8.78 -13.86
C ASP A 24 14.53 9.81 -12.84
N ARG A 25 14.73 11.10 -13.13
CA ARG A 25 14.26 12.21 -12.29
C ARG A 25 12.74 12.17 -12.11
N ARG A 26 11.97 11.80 -13.14
CA ARG A 26 10.51 11.66 -13.07
C ARG A 26 10.06 10.44 -12.26
N VAL A 27 10.81 9.34 -12.29
CA VAL A 27 10.52 8.16 -11.46
C VAL A 27 10.79 8.48 -10.00
N ILE A 28 11.96 9.07 -9.69
CA ILE A 28 12.33 9.47 -8.33
C ILE A 28 11.33 10.50 -7.77
N ALA A 29 10.91 11.49 -8.55
CA ALA A 29 9.91 12.47 -8.14
C ALA A 29 8.50 11.86 -7.91
N ARG A 30 8.17 10.76 -8.59
CA ARG A 30 6.91 10.02 -8.35
C ARG A 30 6.99 9.18 -7.09
N VAL A 31 8.10 8.46 -6.89
CA VAL A 31 8.34 7.66 -5.68
C VAL A 31 8.41 8.55 -4.44
N ALA A 32 9.16 9.67 -4.51
CA ALA A 32 9.26 10.63 -3.41
C ALA A 32 7.88 11.18 -3.01
N ARG A 33 7.06 11.61 -3.99
CA ARG A 33 5.67 12.05 -3.70
C ARG A 33 4.85 10.98 -3.01
N ARG A 34 4.92 9.73 -3.48
CA ARG A 34 4.16 8.61 -2.89
C ARG A 34 4.58 8.33 -1.44
N VAL A 35 5.89 8.37 -1.15
CA VAL A 35 6.43 8.21 0.20
C VAL A 35 6.03 9.38 1.10
N HIS A 36 6.07 10.61 0.60
CA HIS A 36 5.66 11.79 1.37
C HIS A 36 4.16 11.78 1.69
N THR A 37 3.29 11.39 0.75
CA THR A 37 1.83 11.28 1.00
C THR A 37 1.51 10.22 2.05
N ALA A 38 2.12 9.03 1.96
CA ALA A 38 1.93 7.98 2.96
C ALA A 38 2.42 8.39 4.35
N ARG A 39 3.55 9.11 4.43
CA ARG A 39 4.11 9.61 5.69
C ARG A 39 3.26 10.74 6.29
N ASN A 40 2.73 11.63 5.46
CA ASN A 40 1.86 12.73 5.89
C ASN A 40 0.56 12.20 6.50
N VAL A 41 -0.05 11.20 5.86
CA VAL A 41 -1.24 10.50 6.37
C VAL A 41 -1.00 9.93 7.76
N ASN A 42 0.10 9.22 7.96
CA ASN A 42 0.44 8.64 9.26
C ASN A 42 0.75 9.73 10.31
N GLN A 43 1.41 10.82 9.91
CA GLN A 43 1.72 11.95 10.80
C GLN A 43 0.48 12.74 11.24
N VAL A 44 -0.47 13.00 10.34
CA VAL A 44 -1.73 13.68 10.69
C VAL A 44 -2.55 12.81 11.66
N PHE A 45 -2.47 11.49 11.50
CA PHE A 45 -3.10 10.55 12.41
C PHE A 45 -2.41 10.52 13.78
N GLU A 46 -1.07 10.49 13.81
CA GLU A 46 -0.23 10.49 15.04
C GLU A 46 -0.34 11.81 15.84
N GLN A 47 -0.43 12.95 15.15
CA GLN A 47 -0.47 14.28 15.79
C GLN A 47 -1.78 14.58 16.51
N ASN A 48 -2.85 13.82 16.24
CA ASN A 48 -4.15 13.97 16.89
C ASN A 48 -4.40 12.96 18.01
N LEU A 49 -3.45 12.09 18.37
CA LEU A 49 -3.67 11.14 19.47
C LEU A 49 -3.65 11.85 20.82
N SER A 50 -4.76 11.75 21.54
CA SER A 50 -4.81 12.10 22.95
C SER A 50 -3.98 11.11 23.78
N PHE A 51 -3.61 11.51 25.00
CA PHE A 51 -2.93 10.64 25.95
C PHE A 51 -3.76 9.38 26.25
N GLY A 52 -5.08 9.51 26.25
CA GLY A 52 -6.03 8.39 26.40
C GLY A 52 -5.99 7.39 25.24
N ASP A 53 -5.88 7.88 24.01
CA ASP A 53 -5.81 7.01 22.82
C ASP A 53 -4.54 6.16 22.81
N ARG A 54 -3.41 6.76 23.21
CA ARG A 54 -2.13 6.04 23.35
C ARG A 54 -2.18 4.96 24.44
N LEU A 55 -2.90 5.21 25.52
CA LEU A 55 -3.06 4.25 26.60
C LEU A 55 -3.99 3.10 26.17
N ALA A 56 -5.12 3.43 25.53
CA ALA A 56 -6.05 2.45 24.97
C ALA A 56 -5.34 1.50 24.00
N ASP A 57 -4.41 2.00 23.18
CA ASP A 57 -3.69 1.20 22.19
C ASP A 57 -2.72 0.22 22.79
N ARG A 58 -2.01 0.66 23.83
CA ARG A 58 -1.15 -0.24 24.59
C ARG A 58 -1.96 -1.28 25.33
N VAL A 59 -3.10 -0.90 25.93
CA VAL A 59 -3.98 -1.84 26.63
C VAL A 59 -4.59 -2.85 25.65
N ALA A 60 -5.03 -2.43 24.47
CA ALA A 60 -5.54 -3.33 23.43
C ALA A 60 -4.45 -4.27 22.88
N ALA A 61 -3.24 -3.75 22.64
CA ALA A 61 -2.12 -4.55 22.17
C ALA A 61 -1.64 -5.59 23.21
N VAL A 62 -1.62 -5.23 24.49
CA VAL A 62 -1.25 -6.14 25.59
C VAL A 62 -2.38 -7.15 25.86
N GLY A 63 -3.63 -6.69 25.87
CA GLY A 63 -4.81 -7.53 26.09
C GLY A 63 -5.09 -8.54 24.96
N GLY A 64 -4.59 -8.27 23.75
CA GLY A 64 -4.70 -9.18 22.60
C GLY A 64 -3.62 -10.27 22.51
N SER A 65 -2.64 -10.29 23.42
CA SER A 65 -1.55 -11.28 23.38
C SER A 65 -1.95 -12.59 24.05
N TRP A 66 -1.66 -13.72 23.39
CA TRP A 66 -1.87 -15.06 23.95
C TRP A 66 -1.15 -15.28 25.29
N ALA A 67 0.03 -14.68 25.48
CA ALA A 67 0.78 -14.79 26.73
C ALA A 67 0.07 -14.08 27.90
N PHE A 68 -0.60 -12.96 27.63
CA PHE A 68 -1.38 -12.23 28.63
C PHE A 68 -2.62 -13.03 29.07
N ILE A 69 -3.33 -13.65 28.11
CA ILE A 69 -4.50 -14.49 28.41
C ILE A 69 -4.11 -15.66 29.33
N VAL A 70 -3.03 -16.38 29.00
CA VAL A 70 -2.56 -17.52 29.80
C VAL A 70 -2.11 -17.07 31.19
N GLY A 71 -1.35 -15.96 31.30
CA GLY A 71 -0.93 -15.40 32.58
C GLY A 71 -2.10 -14.93 33.45
N PHE A 72 -3.10 -14.30 32.84
CA PHE A 72 -4.31 -13.85 33.52
C PHE A 72 -5.13 -15.05 34.05
N CYS A 73 -5.34 -16.09 33.24
CA CYS A 73 -5.97 -17.32 33.68
C CYS A 73 -5.21 -18.00 34.83
N ALA A 74 -3.88 -18.07 34.75
CA ALA A 74 -3.06 -18.62 35.82
C ALA A 74 -3.17 -17.81 37.11
N PHE A 75 -3.21 -16.48 37.02
CA PHE A 75 -3.43 -15.60 38.16
C PHE A 75 -4.81 -15.83 38.81
N LEU A 76 -5.87 -15.93 38.01
CA LEU A 76 -7.23 -16.21 38.52
C LEU A 76 -7.28 -17.57 39.25
N LEU A 77 -6.66 -18.60 38.68
CA LEU A 77 -6.59 -19.93 39.31
C LEU A 77 -5.77 -19.89 40.60
N ALA A 78 -4.64 -19.19 40.62
CA ALA A 78 -3.82 -19.04 41.81
C ALA A 78 -4.58 -18.27 42.91
N TRP A 79 -5.29 -17.20 42.56
CA TRP A 79 -6.10 -16.42 43.50
C TRP A 79 -7.23 -17.25 44.10
N ALA A 80 -7.95 -18.00 43.27
CA ALA A 80 -9.00 -18.91 43.72
C ALA A 80 -8.44 -20.02 44.62
N PHE A 81 -7.29 -20.61 44.25
CA PHE A 81 -6.63 -21.66 45.05
C PHE A 81 -6.19 -21.16 46.42
N VAL A 82 -5.54 -19.99 46.50
CA VAL A 82 -5.10 -19.38 47.76
C VAL A 82 -6.29 -19.07 48.66
N ASN A 83 -7.37 -18.47 48.13
CA ASN A 83 -8.55 -18.13 48.92
C ASN A 83 -9.38 -19.35 49.33
N ALA A 84 -9.41 -20.42 48.52
CA ALA A 84 -10.19 -21.63 48.82
C ALA A 84 -9.47 -22.60 49.77
N VAL A 85 -8.14 -22.71 49.69
CA VAL A 85 -7.38 -23.78 50.38
C VAL A 85 -6.51 -23.25 51.53
N VAL A 86 -5.96 -22.04 51.43
CA VAL A 86 -4.85 -21.59 52.29
C VAL A 86 -5.31 -20.66 53.41
N LEU A 87 -6.38 -19.90 53.22
CA LEU A 87 -6.75 -18.82 54.15
C LEU A 87 -7.91 -19.21 55.08
N ALA A 88 -7.62 -19.42 56.36
CA ALA A 88 -8.62 -19.75 57.40
C ALA A 88 -9.64 -18.62 57.68
N GLY A 89 -9.35 -17.40 57.21
CA GLY A 89 -10.28 -16.28 57.13
C GLY A 89 -10.31 -15.77 55.69
N ALA A 90 -11.12 -16.40 54.84
CA ALA A 90 -11.16 -16.10 53.41
C ALA A 90 -11.55 -14.63 53.16
N VAL A 91 -10.69 -13.88 52.48
CA VAL A 91 -10.95 -12.50 52.04
C VAL A 91 -12.05 -12.48 50.97
N ASP A 92 -12.14 -13.55 50.16
CA ASP A 92 -13.20 -13.76 49.17
C ASP A 92 -13.71 -15.22 49.22
N PRO A 93 -14.64 -15.55 50.14
CA PRO A 93 -15.21 -16.89 50.24
C PRO A 93 -15.96 -17.29 48.97
N TYR A 94 -16.03 -18.59 48.68
CA TYR A 94 -16.87 -19.12 47.60
C TYR A 94 -18.30 -18.58 47.78
N PRO A 95 -18.88 -17.83 46.82
CA PRO A 95 -18.69 -17.89 45.36
C PRO A 95 -17.80 -16.80 44.71
N PHE A 96 -16.83 -16.22 45.42
CA PHE A 96 -15.86 -15.22 44.93
C PHE A 96 -16.49 -13.91 44.43
N VAL A 97 -17.23 -13.22 45.29
CA VAL A 97 -17.96 -11.98 44.94
C VAL A 97 -17.01 -10.85 44.55
N PHE A 98 -15.86 -10.73 45.23
CA PHE A 98 -14.91 -9.66 44.94
C PHE A 98 -14.25 -9.86 43.58
N LEU A 99 -13.83 -11.10 43.28
CA LEU A 99 -13.27 -11.43 41.97
C LEU A 99 -14.28 -11.19 40.85
N ASN A 100 -15.54 -11.56 41.07
CA ASN A 100 -16.59 -11.40 40.07
C ASN A 100 -16.91 -9.92 39.82
N LEU A 101 -16.88 -9.08 40.86
CA LEU A 101 -17.03 -7.62 40.73
C LEU A 101 -15.89 -7.02 39.90
N LEU A 102 -14.65 -7.41 40.20
CA LEU A 102 -13.47 -6.90 39.50
C LEU A 102 -13.47 -7.32 38.02
N LEU A 103 -13.80 -8.58 37.73
CA LEU A 103 -13.94 -9.08 36.36
C LEU A 103 -15.05 -8.36 35.59
N SER A 104 -16.19 -8.11 36.24
CA SER A 104 -17.31 -7.38 35.62
C SER A 104 -16.91 -5.94 35.26
N MET A 105 -16.21 -5.24 36.17
CA MET A 105 -15.69 -3.90 35.90
C MET A 105 -14.65 -3.91 34.77
N LEU A 106 -13.75 -4.89 34.75
CA LEU A 106 -12.74 -5.04 33.72
C LEU A 106 -13.40 -5.26 32.34
N ALA A 107 -14.37 -6.16 32.26
CA ALA A 107 -15.10 -6.45 31.02
C ALA A 107 -15.90 -5.24 30.52
N ALA A 108 -16.54 -4.50 31.43
CA ALA A 108 -17.29 -3.28 31.09
C ALA A 108 -16.40 -2.19 30.47
N LEU A 109 -15.15 -2.06 30.93
CA LEU A 109 -14.18 -1.12 30.36
C LEU A 109 -13.51 -1.66 29.08
N GLN A 110 -13.42 -2.98 28.90
CA GLN A 110 -12.80 -3.58 27.72
C GLN A 110 -13.58 -3.28 26.44
N ALA A 111 -14.91 -3.43 26.43
CA ALA A 111 -15.69 -3.26 25.21
C ALA A 111 -15.55 -1.85 24.58
N PRO A 112 -15.65 -0.73 25.32
CA PRO A 112 -15.40 0.61 24.78
C PRO A 112 -13.95 0.81 24.30
N ILE A 113 -12.96 0.31 25.04
CA ILE A 113 -11.54 0.43 24.65
C ILE A 113 -11.28 -0.31 23.33
N ILE A 114 -11.80 -1.53 23.20
CA ILE A 114 -11.73 -2.31 21.98
C ILE A 114 -12.45 -1.56 20.85
N MET A 115 -13.65 -1.03 21.09
CA MET A 115 -14.42 -0.29 20.10
C MET A 115 -13.71 1.00 19.65
N MET A 116 -13.06 1.72 20.56
CA MET A 116 -12.24 2.90 20.23
C MET A 116 -11.03 2.52 19.37
N SER A 117 -10.31 1.45 19.74
CA SER A 117 -9.20 0.95 18.94
C SER A 117 -9.65 0.47 17.55
N GLN A 118 -10.79 -0.20 17.47
CA GLN A 118 -11.40 -0.65 16.21
C GLN A 118 -11.85 0.52 15.33
N ASN A 119 -12.55 1.50 15.90
CA ASN A 119 -13.00 2.69 15.19
C ASN A 119 -11.82 3.46 14.59
N ARG A 120 -10.71 3.53 15.33
CA ARG A 120 -9.48 4.14 14.85
C ARG A 120 -8.81 3.34 13.72
N GLN A 121 -8.73 2.02 13.85
CA GLN A 121 -8.20 1.16 12.79
C GLN A 121 -9.05 1.27 11.51
N ALA A 122 -10.39 1.25 11.64
CA ALA A 122 -11.31 1.41 10.52
C ALA A 122 -11.15 2.78 9.83
N ALA A 123 -10.88 3.86 10.58
CA ALA A 123 -10.59 5.17 10.00
C ALA A 123 -9.29 5.18 9.19
N LYS A 124 -8.23 4.51 9.66
CA LYS A 124 -6.98 4.32 8.90
C LYS A 124 -7.22 3.51 7.63
N ASP A 125 -7.97 2.42 7.74
CA ASP A 125 -8.27 1.52 6.61
C ASP A 125 -9.10 2.24 5.54
N ARG A 126 -10.09 3.05 5.94
CA ARG A 126 -10.88 3.89 5.02
C ARG A 126 -10.02 4.89 4.25
N LEU A 127 -9.10 5.55 4.94
CA LEU A 127 -8.21 6.53 4.31
C LEU A 127 -7.25 5.84 3.32
N ALA A 128 -6.68 4.70 3.71
CA ALA A 128 -5.83 3.89 2.84
C ALA A 128 -6.59 3.44 1.58
N ALA A 129 -7.83 2.97 1.73
CA ALA A 129 -8.68 2.59 0.60
C ALA A 129 -8.99 3.78 -0.32
N ALA A 130 -9.25 4.97 0.23
CA ALA A 130 -9.51 6.18 -0.57
C ALA A 130 -8.27 6.61 -1.38
N LEU A 131 -7.07 6.50 -0.81
CA LEU A 131 -5.81 6.77 -1.50
C LEU A 131 -5.56 5.74 -2.61
N ASP A 132 -5.80 4.47 -2.34
CA ASP A 132 -5.63 3.41 -3.32
C ASP A 132 -6.59 3.59 -4.49
N TYR A 133 -7.85 3.93 -4.21
CA TYR A 133 -8.84 4.28 -5.23
C TYR A 133 -8.37 5.43 -6.13
N GLN A 134 -7.85 6.53 -5.56
CA GLN A 134 -7.33 7.65 -6.36
C GLN A 134 -6.14 7.24 -7.25
N VAL A 135 -5.25 6.40 -6.73
CA VAL A 135 -4.14 5.87 -7.52
C VAL A 135 -4.66 4.98 -8.65
N ASN A 136 -5.67 4.16 -8.39
CA ASN A 136 -6.28 3.28 -9.38
C ASN A 136 -6.91 4.07 -10.53
N ILE A 137 -7.73 5.10 -10.23
CA ILE A 137 -8.32 5.97 -11.26
C ILE A 137 -7.23 6.66 -12.09
N LYS A 138 -6.15 7.11 -11.45
CA LYS A 138 -5.03 7.72 -12.16
C LYS A 138 -4.28 6.72 -13.05
N ALA A 139 -4.14 5.48 -12.60
CA ALA A 139 -3.55 4.40 -13.38
C ALA A 139 -4.41 4.08 -14.60
N GLU A 140 -5.73 3.99 -14.44
CA GLU A 140 -6.69 3.78 -15.53
C GLU A 140 -6.58 4.87 -16.59
N SER A 141 -6.59 6.14 -16.19
CA SER A 141 -6.38 7.27 -17.11
C SER A 141 -5.02 7.21 -17.82
N SER A 142 -3.95 6.82 -17.10
CA SER A 142 -2.61 6.68 -17.71
C SER A 142 -2.56 5.52 -18.72
N ILE A 143 -3.31 4.44 -18.49
CA ILE A 143 -3.42 3.31 -19.40
C ILE A 143 -4.22 3.71 -20.64
N ALA A 144 -5.31 4.46 -20.49
CA ALA A 144 -6.08 4.98 -21.62
C ALA A 144 -5.21 5.88 -22.52
N GLU A 145 -4.45 6.81 -21.94
CA GLU A 145 -3.50 7.64 -22.70
C GLU A 145 -2.42 6.81 -23.40
N LEU A 146 -1.99 5.70 -22.80
CA LEU A 146 -1.02 4.81 -23.42
C LEU A 146 -1.65 4.06 -24.61
N HIS A 147 -2.90 3.62 -24.47
CA HIS A 147 -3.66 2.96 -25.52
C HIS A 147 -3.80 3.89 -26.74
N ASP A 148 -4.22 5.13 -26.53
CA ASP A 148 -4.32 6.14 -27.59
C ASP A 148 -3.00 6.35 -28.34
N LYS A 149 -1.86 6.32 -27.64
CA LYS A 149 -0.54 6.44 -28.28
C LYS A 149 -0.19 5.20 -29.08
N VAL A 150 -0.52 4.01 -28.58
CA VAL A 150 -0.30 2.75 -29.30
C VAL A 150 -1.14 2.71 -30.56
N ASP A 151 -2.40 3.13 -30.51
CA ASP A 151 -3.28 3.17 -31.67
C ASP A 151 -2.77 4.14 -32.73
N ARG A 152 -2.32 5.34 -32.32
CA ARG A 152 -1.70 6.31 -33.23
C ARG A 152 -0.44 5.76 -33.90
N LEU A 153 0.44 5.09 -33.14
CA LEU A 153 1.63 4.47 -33.71
C LEU A 153 1.28 3.35 -34.68
N THR A 154 0.26 2.55 -34.36
CA THR A 154 -0.23 1.47 -35.22
C THR A 154 -0.79 2.02 -36.53
N ALA A 155 -1.56 3.12 -36.47
CA ALA A 155 -2.07 3.80 -37.66
C ALA A 155 -0.94 4.34 -38.56
N LEU A 156 0.05 5.03 -37.98
CA LEU A 156 1.21 5.52 -38.73
C LEU A 156 2.00 4.40 -39.40
N LEU A 157 2.17 3.26 -38.71
CA LEU A 157 2.82 2.09 -39.29
C LEU A 157 2.02 1.47 -40.44
N ALA A 158 0.69 1.52 -40.39
CA ALA A 158 -0.17 1.07 -41.48
C ALA A 158 -0.02 1.98 -42.71
N GLU A 159 -0.08 3.31 -42.52
CA GLU A 159 0.14 4.28 -43.60
C GLU A 159 1.52 4.12 -44.27
N GLU A 160 2.57 3.91 -43.48
CA GLU A 160 3.92 3.67 -44.01
C GLU A 160 4.02 2.35 -44.80
N ARG A 161 3.28 1.31 -44.41
CA ARG A 161 3.23 0.06 -45.18
C ARG A 161 2.55 0.27 -46.52
N GLU A 162 1.41 0.95 -46.55
CA GLU A 162 0.69 1.27 -47.78
C GLU A 162 1.54 2.10 -48.75
N ARG A 163 2.27 3.12 -48.24
CA ARG A 163 3.21 3.92 -49.05
C ARG A 163 4.31 3.06 -49.68
N ARG A 164 4.95 2.19 -48.89
CA ARG A 164 6.01 1.30 -49.38
C ARG A 164 5.50 0.26 -50.36
N GLU A 165 4.24 -0.18 -50.21
CA GLU A 165 3.59 -1.07 -51.18
C GLU A 165 3.32 -0.33 -52.49
N ALA A 166 2.77 0.88 -52.45
CA ALA A 166 2.55 1.71 -53.64
C ALA A 166 3.86 2.04 -54.38
N GLU A 167 4.93 2.39 -53.65
CA GLU A 167 6.26 2.61 -54.23
C GLU A 167 6.82 1.35 -54.90
N ARG A 168 6.63 0.17 -54.28
CA ARG A 168 7.05 -1.11 -54.88
C ARG A 168 6.30 -1.40 -56.17
N PHE A 169 4.97 -1.22 -56.20
CA PHE A 169 4.18 -1.41 -57.41
C PHE A 169 4.60 -0.47 -58.55
N ALA A 170 4.90 0.81 -58.25
CA ALA A 170 5.35 1.77 -59.24
C ALA A 170 6.71 1.40 -59.85
N ILE A 171 7.66 0.92 -59.04
CA ILE A 171 8.99 0.49 -59.50
C ILE A 171 8.90 -0.81 -60.34
N GLU A 172 7.95 -1.69 -60.03
CA GLU A 172 7.78 -2.97 -60.73
C GLU A 172 7.06 -2.81 -62.10
N GLU A 173 6.19 -1.82 -62.27
CA GLU A 173 5.57 -1.50 -63.58
C GLU A 173 6.49 -0.71 -64.54
N GLU A 174 7.41 0.11 -64.02
CA GLU A 174 8.31 0.96 -64.82
C GLU A 174 9.17 0.20 -65.86
N PRO A 175 9.84 -0.94 -65.55
CA PRO A 175 10.63 -1.67 -66.55
C PRO A 175 9.77 -2.35 -67.62
N ALA A 176 8.52 -2.72 -67.32
CA ALA A 176 7.61 -3.32 -68.30
C ALA A 176 7.11 -2.30 -69.34
N ALA A 177 6.83 -1.07 -68.92
CA ALA A 177 6.44 0.02 -69.81
C ALA A 177 7.60 0.53 -70.69
N VAL A 178 8.84 0.51 -70.17
CA VAL A 178 10.05 0.88 -70.94
C VAL A 178 10.39 -0.18 -71.99
N PHE A 179 10.27 -1.47 -71.68
CA PHE A 179 10.48 -2.55 -72.66
C PHE A 179 9.40 -2.57 -73.77
N ALA A 180 8.15 -2.21 -73.47
CA ALA A 180 7.08 -2.11 -74.45
C ALA A 180 7.24 -0.95 -75.46
N ARG A 181 8.13 0.02 -75.17
CA ARG A 181 8.37 1.22 -75.99
C ARG A 181 9.67 1.16 -76.80
N ALA A 182 10.44 0.06 -76.71
CA ALA A 182 11.61 -0.15 -77.54
C ALA A 182 11.17 -0.28 -79.02
N PRO A 183 11.63 0.59 -79.93
CA PRO A 183 11.26 0.47 -81.33
C PRO A 183 11.81 -0.85 -81.89
N ALA A 184 10.94 -1.64 -82.52
CA ALA A 184 11.33 -2.74 -83.38
C ALA A 184 12.14 -2.17 -84.56
N GLY A 185 13.43 -1.97 -84.33
CA GLY A 185 14.39 -1.51 -85.33
C GLY A 185 15.24 -2.69 -85.79
N ALA A 186 14.89 -3.23 -86.96
CA ALA A 186 15.78 -3.70 -88.04
C ALA A 186 14.93 -4.38 -89.12
#